data_AF-A0A941NEC9-F1
#
_entry.id   AF-A0A941NEC9-F1
#
_cell.length_a   1.000
_cell.length_b   1.000
_cell.length_c   1.000
_cell.angle_alpha   90.00
_cell.angle_beta   90.00
_cell.angle_gamma   90.00
#
_symmetry.space_group_name_H-M   'P 1'
#
loop_
_entity.id
_entity.type
_entity.pdbx_description
1 polymer ?
#
loop_
_entity_poly.entity_id
_entity_poly.type
_entity_poly.pdbx_seq_one_letter_code
_entity_poly.pdbx_strand_id
1 'polypeptide(L)'
;MNNLHRELAPISELAWEQIEQEASRTLKRHLAGRRVVDGVGPKGIDFSAAGTGHVRKIQSPGDGIQAVQREAKALVELRVPFELTRQGIDDVERGATDSDWTLVKDAARKIAFAEDRAVFDGYGAAGIQGLRAGS
;
A
#
# COMPACT_ATOMS: atom_id res chain seq x y z
N MET A 1 18.12 1.57 10.19
CA MET A 1 17.71 2.22 8.95
C MET A 1 17.00 1.24 8.04
N ASN A 2 15.73 1.51 7.73
CA ASN A 2 14.97 0.81 6.69
C ASN A 2 14.72 1.79 5.53
N ASN A 3 14.07 1.33 4.46
CA ASN A 3 13.82 2.14 3.26
C ASN A 3 12.82 3.29 3.48
N LEU A 4 12.31 3.50 4.71
CA LEU A 4 11.46 4.64 5.06
C LEU A 4 12.28 5.87 5.50
N HIS A 5 13.54 5.68 5.90
CA HIS A 5 14.49 6.75 6.26
C HIS A 5 13.94 7.79 7.25
N ARG A 6 13.10 7.36 8.20
CA ARG A 6 12.42 8.25 9.16
C ARG A 6 13.39 9.02 10.05
N GLU A 7 14.51 8.39 10.39
CA GLU A 7 15.57 8.97 11.22
C GLU A 7 16.30 10.15 10.54
N LEU A 8 16.15 10.32 9.22
CA LEU A 8 16.71 11.46 8.49
C LEU A 8 15.75 12.66 8.47
N ALA A 9 14.48 12.45 8.83
CA ALA A 9 13.48 13.52 8.81
C ALA A 9 13.62 14.36 10.09
N PRO A 10 13.62 15.71 9.99
CA PRO A 10 13.65 16.60 11.14
C PRO A 10 12.27 16.67 11.81
N ILE A 11 11.85 15.56 12.43
CA ILE A 11 10.53 15.36 13.04
C ILE A 11 10.75 14.74 14.42
N SER A 12 10.17 15.33 15.46
CA SER A 12 10.25 14.80 16.81
C SER A 12 9.45 13.49 16.97
N GLU A 13 9.79 12.66 17.95
CA GLU A 13 9.07 11.40 18.21
C GLU A 13 7.57 11.64 18.50
N LEU A 14 7.24 12.70 19.24
CA LEU A 14 5.84 13.09 19.51
C LEU A 14 5.09 13.46 18.22
N ALA A 15 5.73 14.19 17.31
CA ALA A 15 5.11 14.53 16.03
C ALA A 15 4.93 13.28 15.14
N TRP A 16 5.90 12.35 15.14
CA TRP A 16 5.75 11.07 14.47
C TRP A 16 4.56 10.28 15.00
N GLU A 17 4.42 10.17 16.32
CA GLU A 17 3.29 9.46 16.96
C GLU A 17 1.95 10.04 16.53
N GLN A 18 1.80 11.38 16.53
CA GLN A 18 0.57 12.03 16.08
C GLN A 18 0.29 11.77 14.59
N ILE A 19 1.30 11.87 13.72
CA ILE A 19 1.16 11.59 12.28
C ILE A 19 0.70 10.14 12.05
N GLU A 20 1.31 9.18 12.75
CA GLU A 20 0.94 7.76 12.65
C GLU A 20 -0.46 7.48 13.17
N GLN A 21 -0.83 8.10 14.29
CA GLN A 21 -2.16 7.96 14.88
C GLN A 21 -3.24 8.48 13.91
N GLU A 22 -3.06 9.67 13.35
CA GLU A 22 -4.01 10.27 12.42
C GLU A 22 -4.10 9.49 11.10
N ALA A 23 -2.96 9.03 10.56
CA ALA A 23 -2.95 8.16 9.39
C ALA A 23 -3.67 6.84 9.66
N SER A 24 -3.34 6.16 10.77
CA SER A 24 -3.93 4.86 11.15
C SER A 24 -5.44 4.95 11.36
N ARG A 25 -5.91 6.00 12.05
CA ARG A 25 -7.34 6.24 12.27
C ARG A 25 -8.07 6.49 10.96
N THR A 26 -7.47 7.27 10.06
CA THR A 26 -8.06 7.60 8.75
C THR A 26 -8.12 6.38 7.84
N LEU A 27 -7.06 5.57 7.79
CA LEU A 27 -7.04 4.30 7.05
C LEU A 27 -8.11 3.34 7.55
N LYS A 28 -8.19 3.09 8.86
CA LYS A 28 -9.21 2.21 9.45
C LYS A 28 -10.63 2.69 9.16
N ARG A 29 -10.85 4.01 9.05
CA ARG A 29 -12.16 4.58 8.73
C ARG A 29 -12.56 4.35 7.27
N HIS A 30 -11.61 4.35 6.34
CA HIS A 30 -11.89 4.34 4.90
C HIS A 30 -11.65 2.99 4.22
N LEU A 31 -10.86 2.08 4.78
CA LEU A 31 -10.64 0.74 4.24
C LEU A 31 -11.85 -0.17 4.49
N ALA A 32 -12.64 -0.41 3.45
CA ALA A 32 -13.77 -1.32 3.50
C ALA A 32 -13.39 -2.76 3.13
N GLY A 33 -12.51 -2.94 2.14
CA GLY A 33 -12.13 -4.25 1.60
C GLY A 33 -11.61 -5.20 2.67
N ARG A 34 -10.72 -4.72 3.54
CA ARG A 34 -10.12 -5.51 4.64
C ARG A 34 -11.11 -6.03 5.68
N ARG A 35 -12.36 -5.54 5.68
CA ARG A 35 -13.41 -6.04 6.59
C ARG A 35 -14.12 -7.27 6.04
N VAL A 36 -13.96 -7.55 4.75
CA VAL A 36 -14.70 -8.60 4.03
C VAL A 36 -13.80 -9.59 3.31
N VAL A 37 -12.50 -9.29 3.15
CA VAL A 37 -11.50 -10.20 2.58
C VAL A 37 -10.47 -10.60 3.61
N ASP A 38 -9.89 -11.79 3.43
CA ASP A 38 -8.80 -12.28 4.26
C ASP A 38 -7.50 -11.50 4.00
N GLY A 39 -6.85 -11.06 5.09
CA GLY A 39 -5.51 -10.49 5.04
C GLY A 39 -4.45 -11.56 5.23
N VAL A 40 -3.53 -11.71 4.26
CA VAL A 40 -2.37 -12.61 4.37
C VAL A 40 -1.08 -11.80 4.40
N GLY A 41 -0.35 -11.87 5.51
CA GLY A 41 0.95 -11.21 5.67
C GLY A 41 1.07 -10.40 6.98
N PRO A 42 2.05 -9.48 7.08
CA PRO A 42 2.96 -9.03 6.02
C PRO A 42 4.02 -10.06 5.61
N LYS A 43 4.43 -10.07 4.33
CA LYS A 43 5.41 -11.02 3.77
C LYS A 43 6.83 -10.48 3.60
N GLY A 44 7.06 -9.21 3.94
CA GLY A 44 8.35 -8.54 3.72
C GLY A 44 8.41 -7.75 2.41
N ILE A 45 9.39 -6.84 2.33
CA ILE A 45 9.62 -5.94 1.19
C ILE A 45 10.25 -6.64 -0.02
N ASP A 46 10.89 -7.79 0.23
CA ASP A 46 11.50 -8.68 -0.77
C ASP A 46 10.46 -9.55 -1.50
N PHE A 47 9.23 -9.62 -0.99
CA PHE A 47 8.16 -10.41 -1.60
C PHE A 47 7.61 -9.75 -2.87
N SER A 48 7.99 -10.28 -4.04
CA SER A 48 7.70 -9.65 -5.34
C SER A 48 6.42 -10.16 -6.02
N ALA A 49 6.00 -11.40 -5.77
CA ALA A 49 4.84 -11.99 -6.45
C ALA A 49 4.21 -13.15 -5.68
N ALA A 50 2.90 -13.31 -5.81
CA ALA A 50 2.15 -14.48 -5.32
C ALA A 50 1.95 -15.50 -6.45
N GLY A 51 2.46 -16.73 -6.28
CA GLY A 51 2.22 -17.82 -7.22
C GLY A 51 0.77 -18.29 -7.19
N THR A 52 0.19 -18.58 -8.35
CA THR A 52 -1.20 -19.06 -8.45
C THR A 52 -1.32 -20.58 -8.39
N GLY A 53 -0.19 -21.30 -8.48
CA GLY A 53 -0.15 -22.76 -8.61
C GLY A 53 -0.40 -23.27 -10.03
N HIS A 54 -0.71 -22.39 -10.98
CA HIS A 54 -0.98 -22.74 -12.37
C HIS A 54 0.22 -22.49 -13.28
N VAL A 55 0.15 -23.07 -14.48
CA VAL A 55 1.14 -22.89 -15.53
C VAL A 55 0.44 -22.62 -16.85
N ARG A 56 1.11 -21.87 -17.73
CA ARG A 56 0.71 -21.71 -19.12
C ARG A 56 1.77 -22.29 -20.05
N LYS A 57 1.36 -22.93 -21.14
CA LYS A 57 2.29 -23.36 -22.20
C LYS A 57 2.88 -22.13 -22.89
N ILE A 58 4.17 -22.18 -23.19
CA ILE A 58 4.87 -21.15 -23.96
C ILE A 58 5.57 -21.81 -25.15
N GLN A 59 5.96 -20.99 -26.12
CA GLN A 59 6.70 -21.48 -27.28
C GLN A 59 7.97 -22.21 -26.83
N SER A 60 8.17 -23.41 -27.37
CA SER A 60 9.37 -24.19 -27.10
C SER A 60 10.60 -23.52 -27.73
N PRO A 61 11.77 -23.53 -27.06
CA PRO A 61 13.01 -23.02 -27.63
C PRO A 61 13.60 -23.91 -28.75
N GLY A 62 13.05 -25.10 -28.99
CA GLY A 62 13.55 -25.99 -30.05
C GLY A 62 12.77 -27.30 -30.18
N ASP A 63 13.14 -28.07 -31.19
CA ASP A 63 12.49 -29.34 -31.52
C ASP A 63 12.64 -30.37 -30.39
N GLY A 64 11.54 -31.07 -30.09
CA GLY A 64 11.49 -32.05 -29.01
C GLY A 64 11.41 -31.45 -27.60
N ILE A 65 11.49 -30.13 -27.44
CA ILE A 65 11.37 -29.47 -26.13
C ILE A 65 9.91 -29.04 -25.88
N GLN A 66 9.46 -29.16 -24.63
CA GLN A 66 8.19 -28.61 -24.16
C GLN A 66 8.46 -27.57 -23.08
N ALA A 67 7.78 -26.43 -23.16
CA ALA A 67 8.00 -25.32 -22.24
C ALA A 67 6.68 -24.83 -21.62
N VAL A 68 6.72 -24.58 -20.31
CA VAL A 68 5.64 -23.98 -19.55
C VAL A 68 6.20 -22.87 -18.65
N GLN A 69 5.39 -21.85 -18.41
CA GLN A 69 5.70 -20.76 -17.48
C GLN A 69 4.75 -20.80 -16.30
N ARG A 70 5.28 -20.65 -15.09
CA ARG A 70 4.45 -20.53 -13.88
C ARG A 70 3.73 -19.19 -13.87
N GLU A 71 2.47 -19.23 -13.52
CA GLU A 71 1.68 -18.02 -13.34
C GLU A 71 1.87 -17.46 -11.93
N ALA A 72 2.11 -16.16 -11.86
CA ALA A 72 2.25 -15.41 -10.63
C ALA A 72 1.61 -14.02 -10.78
N LYS A 73 1.06 -13.51 -9.69
CA LYS A 73 0.55 -12.15 -9.57
C LYS A 73 1.62 -11.28 -8.92
N ALA A 74 2.21 -10.38 -9.69
CA ALA A 74 3.19 -9.41 -9.18
C ALA A 74 2.52 -8.45 -8.18
N LEU A 75 3.24 -8.09 -7.12
CA LEU A 75 2.78 -7.10 -6.16
C LEU A 75 2.88 -5.70 -6.76
N VAL A 76 2.00 -4.80 -6.28
CA VAL A 76 2.00 -3.39 -6.65
C VAL A 76 2.47 -2.57 -5.45
N GLU A 77 3.52 -1.77 -5.63
CA GLU A 77 3.91 -0.75 -4.66
C GLU A 77 3.11 0.54 -4.92
N LEU A 78 2.38 1.01 -3.92
CA LEU A 78 1.63 2.26 -3.98
C LEU A 78 2.22 3.28 -3.01
N ARG A 79 2.42 4.51 -3.48
CA ARG A 79 2.95 5.62 -2.69
C ARG A 79 2.11 6.87 -2.92
N VAL A 80 1.72 7.52 -1.82
CA VAL A 80 1.05 8.83 -1.87
C VAL A 80 1.92 9.84 -1.13
N PRO A 81 2.66 10.70 -1.84
CA PRO A 81 3.45 11.75 -1.20
C PRO A 81 2.52 12.82 -0.60
N PHE A 82 2.98 13.42 0.49
CA PHE A 82 2.35 14.58 1.12
C PHE A 82 3.44 15.45 1.74
N GLU A 83 3.10 16.72 1.98
CA GLU A 83 4.00 17.71 2.55
C GLU A 83 3.41 18.26 3.84
N LEU A 84 4.26 18.66 4.78
CA LEU A 84 3.86 19.22 6.06
C LEU A 84 4.73 20.43 6.36
N THR A 85 4.19 21.39 7.10
CA THR A 85 4.97 22.54 7.55
C THR A 85 5.86 22.15 8.71
N ARG A 86 7.13 22.56 8.69
CA ARG A 86 8.04 22.34 9.83
C ARG A 86 7.55 23.02 11.10
N GLN A 87 6.95 24.20 10.95
CA GLN A 87 6.37 24.93 12.07
C GLN A 87 5.31 24.09 12.79
N GLY A 88 4.35 23.50 12.06
CA GLY A 88 3.32 22.66 12.67
C GLY A 88 3.86 21.38 13.32
N ILE A 89 4.97 20.85 12.80
CA ILE A 89 5.68 19.71 13.41
C ILE A 89 6.34 20.15 14.73
N ASP A 90 7.07 21.26 14.74
CA ASP A 90 7.77 21.76 15.91
C ASP A 90 6.80 22.23 17.01
N ASP A 91 5.61 22.73 16.64
CA ASP A 91 4.58 23.18 17.58
C ASP A 91 4.02 22.03 18.45
N VAL A 92 4.05 20.78 17.95
CA VAL A 92 3.69 19.59 18.75
C VAL A 92 4.56 19.46 19.99
N GLU A 93 5.87 19.69 19.84
CA GLU A 93 6.82 19.60 20.95
C GLU A 93 6.65 20.76 21.95
N ARG A 94 6.06 21.87 21.50
CA ARG A 94 5.64 23.00 22.34
C ARG A 94 4.30 22.77 23.04
N GLY A 95 3.65 21.63 22.80
CA GLY A 95 2.37 21.26 23.42
C GLY A 95 1.12 21.65 22.62
N ALA A 96 1.26 22.03 21.35
CA ALA A 96 0.11 22.26 20.48
C ALA A 96 -0.71 20.97 20.31
N THR A 97 -2.04 21.10 20.35
CA THR A 97 -2.98 19.97 20.20
C THR A 97 -3.86 20.10 18.95
N ASP A 98 -3.64 21.15 18.18
CA ASP A 98 -4.40 21.56 17.00
C ASP A 98 -3.55 21.56 15.72
N SER A 99 -2.39 20.88 15.73
CA SER A 99 -1.53 20.71 14.56
C SER A 99 -2.30 20.23 13.32
N ASP A 100 -2.10 20.89 12.19
CA ASP A 100 -2.83 20.60 10.96
C ASP A 100 -2.30 19.34 10.24
N TRP A 101 -2.96 18.22 10.50
CA TRP A 101 -2.70 16.94 9.84
C TRP A 101 -3.61 16.67 8.62
N THR A 102 -4.22 17.69 8.03
CA THR A 102 -5.16 17.53 6.90
C THR A 102 -4.51 16.80 5.72
N LEU A 103 -3.26 17.13 5.38
CA LEU A 103 -2.55 16.49 4.26
C LEU A 103 -2.21 15.01 4.53
N VAL A 104 -1.99 14.63 5.80
CA VAL A 104 -1.85 13.22 6.21
C VAL A 104 -3.17 12.49 6.00
N LYS A 105 -4.29 13.08 6.42
CA LYS A 105 -5.64 12.51 6.27
C LYS A 105 -6.00 12.32 4.80
N ASP A 106 -5.70 13.31 3.97
CA ASP A 106 -5.96 13.25 2.54
C ASP A 106 -5.12 12.18 1.85
N ALA A 107 -3.84 12.05 2.21
CA ALA A 107 -2.97 11.00 1.70
C ALA A 107 -3.48 9.60 2.11
N ALA A 108 -3.82 9.43 3.39
CA ALA A 108 -4.40 8.20 3.93
C ALA A 108 -5.72 7.83 3.25
N ARG A 109 -6.60 8.81 3.00
CA ARG A 109 -7.85 8.59 2.27
C ARG A 109 -7.60 8.16 0.82
N LYS A 110 -6.68 8.83 0.12
CA LYS A 110 -6.34 8.52 -1.28
C LYS A 110 -5.84 7.08 -1.42
N ILE A 111 -4.92 6.66 -0.55
CA ILE A 111 -4.36 5.30 -0.62
C ILE A 111 -5.39 4.24 -0.20
N ALA A 112 -6.23 4.52 0.79
CA ALA A 112 -7.34 3.62 1.16
C ALA A 112 -8.31 3.40 -0.02
N PHE A 113 -8.67 4.48 -0.72
CA PHE A 113 -9.56 4.38 -1.89
C PHE A 113 -8.91 3.68 -3.07
N ALA A 114 -7.59 3.84 -3.25
CA ALA A 114 -6.85 3.09 -4.27
C ALA A 114 -6.87 1.58 -3.99
N GLU A 115 -6.66 1.17 -2.73
CA GLU A 115 -6.74 -0.24 -2.31
C GLU A 115 -8.16 -0.80 -2.52
N ASP A 116 -9.19 -0.13 -2.00
CA ASP A 116 -10.57 -0.60 -2.14
C ASP A 116 -11.01 -0.71 -3.60
N ARG A 117 -10.67 0.28 -4.44
CA ARG A 117 -10.96 0.20 -5.89
C ARG A 117 -10.26 -0.98 -6.53
N ALA A 118 -8.99 -1.24 -6.20
CA ALA A 118 -8.27 -2.39 -6.73
C ALA A 118 -8.92 -3.72 -6.31
N VAL A 119 -9.46 -3.81 -5.08
CA VAL A 119 -10.17 -5.00 -4.60
C VAL A 119 -11.54 -5.17 -5.27
N PHE A 120 -12.35 -4.12 -5.32
CA PHE A 120 -13.75 -4.21 -5.77
C PHE A 120 -13.90 -4.08 -7.29
N ASP A 121 -13.29 -3.06 -7.90
CA ASP A 121 -13.42 -2.76 -9.33
C ASP A 121 -12.26 -3.36 -10.15
N GLY A 122 -11.15 -3.71 -9.49
CA GLY A 122 -9.97 -4.27 -10.12
C GLY A 122 -8.93 -3.20 -10.45
N TYR A 123 -7.76 -3.66 -10.88
CA TYR A 123 -6.71 -2.81 -11.39
C TYR A 123 -6.05 -3.48 -12.60
N GLY A 124 -6.63 -3.23 -13.78
CA GLY A 124 -6.26 -3.92 -15.02
C GLY A 124 -4.80 -3.76 -15.42
N ALA A 125 -4.21 -2.57 -15.20
CA ALA A 125 -2.79 -2.33 -15.46
C ALA A 125 -1.85 -3.20 -14.61
N ALA A 126 -2.32 -3.67 -13.45
CA ALA A 126 -1.60 -4.58 -12.57
C ALA A 126 -2.05 -6.05 -12.71
N GLY A 127 -2.94 -6.36 -13.67
CA GLY A 127 -3.50 -7.70 -13.83
C GLY A 127 -4.33 -8.18 -12.63
N ILE A 128 -4.90 -7.24 -11.86
CA ILE A 128 -5.80 -7.50 -10.74
C ILE A 128 -7.24 -7.42 -11.26
N GLN A 129 -7.98 -8.53 -11.15
CA GLN A 129 -9.41 -8.56 -11.41
C GLN A 129 -10.16 -8.27 -10.11
N GLY A 130 -11.08 -7.31 -10.15
CA GLY A 130 -11.89 -6.94 -8.99
C GLY A 130 -13.08 -7.87 -8.78
N LEU A 131 -13.63 -7.85 -7.56
CA LEU A 131 -14.79 -8.64 -7.18
C LEU A 131 -16.02 -8.40 -8.06
N ARG A 132 -16.25 -7.16 -8.51
CA ARG A 132 -17.40 -6.80 -9.38
C ARG A 132 -17.35 -7.50 -10.74
N ALA A 133 -16.17 -7.68 -11.31
CA ALA A 133 -16.01 -8.32 -12.62
C ALA A 133 -15.91 -9.85 -12.53
N GLY A 134 -15.81 -10.40 -11.31
CA GLY A 134 -15.75 -11.83 -11.05
C GLY A 134 -17.09 -12.47 -10.67
N SER A 135 -18.14 -11.65 -10.46
CA SER A 135 -19.53 -12.07 -10.26
C SER A 135 -20.31 -12.20 -11.56
#